data_AF-A0A6N9NZS3-F1
#
_entry.id   AF-A0A6N9NZS3-F1
#
_cell.length_a   1.000
_cell.length_b   1.000
_cell.length_c   1.000
_cell.angle_alpha   90.00
_cell.angle_beta   90.00
_cell.angle_gamma   90.00
#
_symmetry.space_group_name_H-M   'P 1'
#
loop_
_entity.id
_entity.type
_entity.pdbx_description
1 polymer ?
#
loop_
_entity_poly.entity_id
_entity_poly.type
_entity_poly.pdbx_seq_one_letter_code
_entity_poly.pdbx_strand_id
1 'polypeptide(L)'
;MEKEPSSFEKKLIRIKESGFWDAFRFTKDGHFKSTLLIYSFSLSFVFIAVYIACYWLLIDPIEFGLREVLSTRLLTLAESVLPAVLGTLICSVFHFISHEKKMVLFTYGWLVVYLVILWAYSFVTFNAEEFTVVAMLAKRFLAPPMITGIAWALLLYLRHRANDPFKKYQSLPDWQKRV
;
A
#
# COMPACT_ATOMS: atom_id res chain seq x y z
N MET A 1 9.05 40.93 -21.08
CA MET A 1 8.30 41.15 -19.82
C MET A 1 8.03 39.80 -19.20
N GLU A 2 8.90 39.38 -18.30
CA GLU A 2 8.80 38.12 -17.57
C GLU A 2 7.70 38.29 -16.52
N LYS A 3 6.59 37.56 -16.66
CA LYS A 3 5.48 37.65 -15.71
C LYS A 3 5.95 37.06 -14.38
N GLU A 4 6.10 37.91 -13.37
CA GLU A 4 6.31 37.46 -11.99
C GLU A 4 5.18 36.49 -11.61
N PRO A 5 5.51 35.24 -11.23
CA PRO A 5 4.50 34.26 -10.89
C PRO A 5 3.74 34.71 -9.65
N SER A 6 2.41 34.59 -9.69
CA SER A 6 1.55 35.04 -8.60
C SER A 6 1.90 34.33 -7.28
N SER A 7 1.60 34.95 -6.13
CA SER A 7 1.77 34.34 -4.80
C SER A 7 1.18 32.92 -4.72
N PHE A 8 0.08 32.69 -5.44
CA PHE A 8 -0.57 31.40 -5.56
C PHE A 8 0.26 30.39 -6.38
N GLU A 9 0.83 30.80 -7.51
CA GLU A 9 1.76 29.99 -8.31
C GLU A 9 3.04 29.65 -7.55
N LYS A 10 3.61 30.61 -6.80
CA LYS A 10 4.77 30.36 -5.94
C LYS A 10 4.43 29.34 -4.83
N LYS A 11 3.23 29.38 -4.24
CA LYS A 11 2.74 28.34 -3.29
C LYS A 11 2.57 26.98 -3.98
N LEU A 12 2.03 26.98 -5.18
CA LEU A 12 1.82 25.80 -6.05
C LEU A 12 3.11 25.08 -6.41
N ILE A 13 4.12 25.84 -6.84
CA ILE A 13 5.46 25.33 -7.15
C ILE A 13 6.08 24.74 -5.87
N ARG A 14 5.92 25.41 -4.73
CA ARG A 14 6.42 24.93 -3.43
C ARG A 14 5.74 23.64 -2.96
N ILE A 15 4.44 23.45 -3.23
CA ILE A 15 3.69 22.20 -2.96
C ILE A 15 4.08 21.08 -3.93
N LYS A 16 4.44 21.43 -5.16
CA LYS A 16 4.96 20.48 -6.16
C LYS A 16 6.42 20.07 -5.85
N GLU A 17 7.22 20.98 -5.29
CA GLU A 17 8.60 20.78 -4.83
C GLU A 17 8.71 20.13 -3.46
N SER A 18 7.66 20.17 -2.62
CA SER A 18 7.52 19.32 -1.43
C SER A 18 7.26 17.87 -1.84
N GLY A 19 8.19 17.35 -2.64
CA GLY A 19 8.15 16.03 -3.22
C GLY A 19 8.16 14.95 -2.16
N PHE A 20 7.89 13.74 -2.62
CA PHE A 20 7.94 12.49 -1.87
C PHE A 20 9.11 12.40 -0.86
N TRP A 21 10.28 12.96 -1.20
CA TRP A 21 11.49 13.01 -0.36
C TRP A 21 11.44 13.96 0.84
N ASP A 22 10.59 14.98 0.82
CA ASP A 22 10.45 15.94 1.92
C ASP A 22 9.70 15.31 3.12
N ALA A 23 8.95 14.22 2.88
CA ALA A 23 8.35 13.39 3.94
C ALA A 23 9.39 12.56 4.71
N PHE A 24 10.54 12.27 4.09
CA PHE A 24 11.66 11.53 4.71
C PHE A 24 12.72 12.44 5.33
N ARG A 25 12.58 13.77 5.21
CA ARG A 25 13.51 14.72 5.83
C ARG A 25 13.20 14.88 7.32
N PHE A 26 14.21 14.68 8.17
CA PHE A 26 14.17 14.99 9.59
C PHE A 26 13.97 16.50 9.81
N THR A 27 13.16 16.88 10.81
CA THR A 27 13.16 18.28 11.27
C THR A 27 14.49 18.59 11.95
N LYS A 28 14.83 19.87 12.10
CA LYS A 28 16.02 20.30 12.85
C LYS A 28 16.00 19.87 14.32
N ASP A 29 14.84 19.41 14.80
CA ASP A 29 14.59 19.01 16.20
C ASP A 29 14.67 17.48 16.41
N GLY A 30 15.12 16.72 15.40
CA GLY A 30 15.27 15.25 15.51
C GLY A 30 13.96 14.45 15.40
N HIS A 31 12.81 15.11 15.26
CA HIS A 31 11.53 14.47 14.98
C HIS A 31 11.35 14.20 13.48
N PHE A 32 10.68 13.10 13.13
CA PHE A 32 10.21 12.92 11.76
C PHE A 32 9.21 14.04 11.43
N LYS A 33 9.48 14.84 10.39
CA LYS A 33 8.59 15.93 9.94
C LYS A 33 7.20 15.44 9.56
N SER A 34 7.05 14.13 9.29
CA SER A 34 5.81 13.53 8.86
C SER A 34 5.36 12.44 9.83
N THR A 35 4.38 12.77 10.68
CA THR A 35 3.66 11.83 11.53
C THR A 35 3.10 10.63 10.73
N LEU A 36 2.89 10.81 9.43
CA LEU A 36 2.50 9.78 8.48
C LEU A 36 3.47 8.58 8.45
N LEU A 37 4.79 8.81 8.53
CA LEU A 37 5.78 7.73 8.41
C LEU A 37 5.72 6.81 9.64
N ILE A 38 5.64 7.39 10.83
CA ILE A 38 5.48 6.65 12.08
C ILE A 38 4.13 5.92 12.10
N TYR A 39 3.02 6.60 11.75
CA TYR A 39 1.71 5.97 11.73
C TYR A 39 1.60 4.84 10.70
N SER A 40 2.16 5.03 9.50
CA SER A 40 2.16 3.98 8.46
C SER A 40 3.03 2.79 8.85
N PHE A 41 4.17 3.03 9.52
CA PHE A 41 5.01 1.99 10.09
C PHE A 41 4.25 1.19 11.16
N SER A 42 3.66 1.87 12.16
CA SER A 42 2.88 1.19 13.20
C SER A 42 1.68 0.43 12.61
N LEU A 43 1.00 1.01 11.62
CA LEU A 43 -0.13 0.37 10.94
C LEU A 43 0.31 -0.87 10.14
N SER A 44 1.57 -0.98 9.72
CA SER A 44 2.06 -2.14 8.98
C SER A 44 1.99 -3.43 9.80
N PHE A 45 2.24 -3.36 11.12
CA PHE A 45 2.08 -4.50 12.02
C PHE A 45 0.62 -4.93 12.16
N VAL A 46 -0.31 -3.96 12.18
CA VAL A 46 -1.74 -4.25 12.18
C VAL A 46 -2.14 -4.96 10.89
N PHE A 47 -1.63 -4.52 9.73
CA PHE A 47 -1.93 -5.18 8.45
C PHE A 47 -1.39 -6.61 8.43
N ILE A 48 -0.17 -6.84 8.93
CA ILE A 48 0.39 -8.19 9.08
C ILE A 48 -0.53 -9.05 9.94
N ALA A 49 -0.94 -8.56 11.11
CA ALA A 49 -1.83 -9.30 12.02
C ALA A 49 -3.18 -9.62 11.36
N VAL A 50 -3.77 -8.68 10.62
CA VAL A 50 -5.02 -8.90 9.87
C VAL A 50 -4.84 -9.99 8.83
N TYR A 51 -3.77 -9.94 8.02
CA TYR A 51 -3.53 -10.98 7.02
C TYR A 51 -3.30 -12.35 7.66
N ILE A 52 -2.51 -12.43 8.73
CA ILE A 52 -2.30 -13.69 9.49
C ILE A 52 -3.64 -14.22 9.98
N ALA A 53 -4.47 -13.37 10.60
CA ALA A 53 -5.79 -13.78 11.10
C ALA A 53 -6.71 -14.26 9.96
N CYS A 54 -6.72 -13.58 8.82
CA CYS A 54 -7.50 -13.99 7.66
C CYS A 54 -7.05 -15.36 7.13
N TYR A 55 -5.75 -15.57 6.94
CA TYR A 55 -5.24 -16.86 6.47
C TYR A 55 -5.53 -17.98 7.48
N TRP A 56 -5.28 -17.73 8.76
CA TRP A 56 -5.51 -18.70 9.81
C TRP A 56 -6.98 -19.11 9.94
N LEU A 57 -7.91 -18.16 9.78
CA LEU A 57 -9.33 -18.42 9.95
C LEU A 57 -9.99 -19.01 8.69
N LEU A 58 -9.45 -18.73 7.50
CA LEU A 58 -10.10 -19.11 6.23
C LEU A 58 -9.51 -20.32 5.52
N ILE A 59 -8.27 -20.74 5.80
CA ILE A 59 -7.69 -21.90 5.11
C ILE A 59 -8.54 -23.16 5.34
N ASP A 60 -8.81 -23.53 6.60
CA ASP A 60 -9.53 -24.77 6.89
C ASP A 60 -10.98 -24.77 6.38
N PRO A 61 -11.77 -23.68 6.53
CA PRO A 61 -13.12 -23.63 5.95
C PRO A 61 -13.14 -23.70 4.42
N ILE A 62 -12.16 -23.08 3.75
CA ILE A 62 -12.03 -23.15 2.28
C ILE A 62 -11.69 -24.57 1.86
N GLU A 63 -10.73 -25.21 2.52
CA GLU A 63 -10.35 -26.58 2.23
C GLU A 63 -11.54 -27.53 2.40
N PHE A 64 -12.20 -27.50 3.56
CA PHE A 64 -13.34 -28.39 3.82
C PHE A 64 -14.53 -28.13 2.89
N GLY A 65 -14.86 -26.84 2.65
CA GLY A 65 -16.05 -26.48 1.89
C GLY A 65 -15.92 -26.61 0.37
N LEU A 66 -14.71 -26.49 -0.18
CA LEU A 66 -14.51 -26.44 -1.64
C LEU A 66 -13.71 -27.61 -2.21
N ARG A 67 -13.13 -28.49 -1.38
CA ARG A 67 -12.33 -29.63 -1.85
C ARG A 67 -13.09 -30.63 -2.70
N GLU A 68 -14.39 -30.81 -2.46
CA GLU A 68 -15.23 -31.71 -3.26
C GLU A 68 -15.62 -31.13 -4.63
N VAL A 69 -15.53 -29.80 -4.77
CA VAL A 69 -16.03 -29.07 -5.96
C VAL A 69 -14.88 -28.59 -6.85
N LEU A 70 -13.75 -28.20 -6.27
CA LEU A 70 -12.61 -27.62 -6.98
C LEU A 70 -11.48 -28.63 -7.22
N SER A 71 -10.83 -28.51 -8.38
CA SER A 71 -9.56 -29.20 -8.61
C SER A 71 -8.48 -28.71 -7.64
N THR A 72 -7.47 -29.54 -7.35
CA THR A 72 -6.38 -29.22 -6.39
C THR A 72 -5.70 -27.88 -6.69
N ARG A 73 -5.54 -27.53 -7.98
CA ARG A 73 -4.94 -26.25 -8.38
C ARG A 73 -5.84 -25.07 -8.05
N LEU A 74 -7.14 -25.18 -8.30
CA LEU A 74 -8.12 -24.13 -8.02
C LEU A 74 -8.36 -23.96 -6.51
N LEU A 75 -8.38 -25.06 -5.76
CA LEU A 75 -8.49 -25.02 -4.30
C LEU A 75 -7.30 -24.29 -3.68
N THR A 76 -6.09 -24.65 -4.11
CA THR A 76 -4.85 -23.96 -3.72
C THR A 76 -4.86 -22.47 -4.05
N LEU A 77 -5.41 -22.09 -5.21
CA LEU A 77 -5.59 -20.69 -5.59
C LEU A 77 -6.64 -20.00 -4.72
N ALA A 78 -7.74 -20.67 -4.38
CA ALA A 78 -8.77 -20.11 -3.51
C ALA A 78 -8.23 -19.86 -2.09
N GLU A 79 -7.50 -20.81 -1.50
CA GLU A 79 -6.85 -20.69 -0.19
C GLU A 79 -5.82 -19.56 -0.14
N SER A 80 -5.18 -19.25 -1.27
CA SER A 80 -4.19 -18.16 -1.34
C SER A 80 -4.84 -16.80 -1.60
N VAL A 81 -5.83 -16.74 -2.49
CA VAL A 81 -6.42 -15.48 -2.97
C VAL A 81 -7.56 -14.99 -2.07
N LEU A 82 -8.46 -15.87 -1.61
CA LEU A 82 -9.63 -15.44 -0.84
C LEU A 82 -9.24 -14.75 0.48
N PRO A 83 -8.31 -15.30 1.29
CA PRO A 83 -7.87 -14.61 2.51
C PRO A 83 -7.14 -13.30 2.21
N ALA A 84 -6.36 -13.25 1.12
CA ALA A 84 -5.68 -12.03 0.69
C ALA A 84 -6.66 -10.92 0.28
N VAL A 85 -7.71 -11.25 -0.47
CA VAL A 85 -8.74 -10.29 -0.87
C VAL A 85 -9.50 -9.79 0.36
N LEU A 86 -9.93 -10.69 1.24
CA LEU A 86 -10.64 -10.30 2.47
C LEU A 86 -9.78 -9.46 3.40
N GLY A 87 -8.53 -9.85 3.62
CA GLY A 87 -7.57 -9.06 4.40
C GLY A 87 -7.36 -7.67 3.78
N THR A 88 -7.28 -7.58 2.45
CA THR A 88 -7.17 -6.30 1.73
C THR A 88 -8.42 -5.43 1.90
N LEU A 89 -9.62 -6.03 1.86
CA LEU A 89 -10.87 -5.31 2.09
C LEU A 89 -10.91 -4.74 3.52
N ILE A 90 -10.52 -5.53 4.52
CA ILE A 90 -10.43 -5.08 5.91
C ILE A 90 -9.40 -3.95 6.05
N CYS A 91 -8.20 -4.13 5.48
CA CYS A 91 -7.15 -3.10 5.49
C CYS A 91 -7.59 -1.81 4.77
N SER A 92 -8.43 -1.91 3.75
CA SER A 92 -8.92 -0.75 3.00
C SER A 92 -9.85 0.15 3.81
N VAL A 93 -10.45 -0.34 4.90
CA VAL A 93 -11.25 0.48 5.83
C VAL A 93 -10.41 1.64 6.40
N PHE A 94 -9.12 1.39 6.67
CA PHE A 94 -8.20 2.44 7.13
C PHE A 94 -8.00 3.55 6.10
N HIS A 95 -8.18 3.29 4.80
CA HIS A 95 -8.11 4.35 3.79
C HIS A 95 -9.23 5.39 3.97
N PHE A 96 -10.41 4.94 4.42
CA PHE A 96 -11.55 5.82 4.66
C PHE A 96 -11.43 6.56 5.99
N ILE A 97 -10.92 5.91 7.03
CA ILE A 97 -10.74 6.48 8.37
C ILE A 97 -9.56 7.46 8.42
N SER A 98 -8.46 7.17 7.72
CA SER A 98 -7.28 8.03 7.76
C SER A 98 -7.53 9.40 7.12
N HIS A 99 -7.09 10.45 7.83
CA HIS A 99 -7.11 11.82 7.35
C HIS A 99 -6.24 11.99 6.10
N GLU A 100 -5.08 11.32 6.06
CA GLU A 100 -4.21 11.28 4.89
C GLU A 100 -4.40 10.02 4.04
N LYS A 101 -4.93 10.17 2.82
CA LYS A 101 -5.23 9.05 1.90
C LYS A 101 -3.99 8.30 1.40
N LYS A 102 -2.81 8.89 1.57
CA LYS A 102 -1.51 8.26 1.26
C LYS A 102 -1.08 7.25 2.31
N MET A 103 -1.61 7.32 3.54
CA MET A 103 -1.15 6.51 4.67
C MET A 103 -1.17 5.01 4.37
N VAL A 104 -2.28 4.49 3.84
CA VAL A 104 -2.41 3.07 3.49
C VAL A 104 -1.40 2.64 2.42
N LEU A 105 -1.12 3.50 1.44
CA LEU A 105 -0.11 3.20 0.41
C LEU A 105 1.30 3.13 1.00
N PHE A 106 1.64 4.04 1.92
CA PHE A 106 2.91 3.97 2.66
C PHE A 106 3.00 2.74 3.55
N THR A 107 1.89 2.32 4.17
CA THR A 107 1.83 1.07 4.95
C THR A 107 2.17 -0.14 4.09
N TYR A 108 1.61 -0.27 2.89
CA TYR A 108 2.02 -1.32 1.95
C TYR A 108 3.47 -1.17 1.48
N GLY A 109 3.98 0.05 1.39
CA GLY A 109 5.41 0.32 1.16
C GLY A 109 6.30 -0.33 2.22
N TRP A 110 5.94 -0.22 3.50
CA TRP A 110 6.65 -0.92 4.59
C TRP A 110 6.59 -2.45 4.45
N LEU A 111 5.45 -3.01 4.06
CA LEU A 111 5.33 -4.46 3.83
C LEU A 111 6.25 -4.94 2.71
N VAL A 112 6.41 -4.15 1.64
CA VAL A 112 7.40 -4.44 0.57
C VAL A 112 8.83 -4.38 1.12
N VAL A 113 9.16 -3.40 1.95
CA VAL A 113 10.49 -3.31 2.59
C VAL A 113 10.76 -4.56 3.42
N TYR A 114 9.80 -5.02 4.24
CA TYR A 114 9.96 -6.26 5.02
C TYR A 114 10.14 -7.47 4.12
N LEU A 115 9.40 -7.56 3.02
CA LEU A 115 9.53 -8.65 2.06
C LEU A 115 10.91 -8.67 1.41
N VAL A 116 11.46 -7.51 1.05
CA VAL A 116 12.83 -7.40 0.51
C VAL A 116 13.87 -7.81 1.55
N ILE A 117 13.71 -7.38 2.81
CA ILE A 117 14.61 -7.77 3.92
C ILE A 117 14.56 -9.28 4.14
N LEU A 118 13.36 -9.88 4.22
CA LEU A 118 13.20 -11.33 4.38
C LEU A 118 13.78 -12.10 3.20
N TRP A 119 13.62 -11.59 1.98
CA TRP A 119 14.18 -12.20 0.78
C TRP A 119 15.71 -12.17 0.78
N ALA A 120 16.31 -11.02 1.10
CA ALA A 120 17.76 -10.87 1.22
C ALA A 120 18.32 -11.76 2.33
N TYR A 121 17.65 -11.80 3.49
CA TYR A 121 18.01 -12.69 4.60
C TYR A 121 17.98 -14.16 4.18
N SER A 122 16.90 -14.58 3.50
CA SER A 122 16.73 -15.96 3.01
C SER A 122 17.82 -16.34 2.01
N PHE A 123 18.20 -15.42 1.13
CA PHE A 123 19.25 -15.63 0.13
C PHE A 123 20.63 -15.84 0.76
N VAL A 124 20.93 -15.15 1.86
CA VAL A 124 22.22 -15.25 2.56
C VAL A 124 22.29 -16.47 3.49
N THR A 125 21.16 -16.88 4.06
CA THR A 125 21.13 -17.85 5.17
C THR A 125 20.84 -19.28 4.73
N PHE A 126 19.98 -19.47 3.73
CA PHE A 126 19.45 -20.78 3.37
C PHE A 126 20.18 -21.42 2.20
N ASN A 127 20.20 -22.76 2.21
CA ASN A 127 20.69 -23.55 1.08
C ASN A 127 19.68 -23.52 -0.09
N ALA A 128 20.09 -23.96 -1.28
CA ALA A 128 19.25 -23.88 -2.49
C ALA A 128 17.88 -24.58 -2.35
N GLU A 129 17.83 -25.73 -1.66
CA GLU A 129 16.58 -26.46 -1.42
C GLU A 129 15.63 -25.71 -0.46
N GLU A 130 16.16 -25.24 0.67
CA GLU A 130 15.42 -24.45 1.65
C GLU A 130 14.92 -23.13 1.06
N PHE A 131 15.77 -22.45 0.28
CA PHE A 131 15.40 -21.25 -0.45
C PHE A 131 14.24 -21.49 -1.42
N THR A 132 14.22 -22.66 -2.08
CA THR A 132 13.11 -23.05 -2.96
C THR A 132 11.79 -23.17 -2.20
N VAL A 133 11.82 -23.77 -1.01
CA VAL A 133 10.63 -23.87 -0.13
C VAL A 133 10.17 -22.48 0.32
N VAL A 134 11.09 -21.62 0.76
CA VAL A 134 10.77 -20.23 1.15
C VAL A 134 10.17 -19.46 -0.03
N ALA A 135 10.72 -19.60 -1.24
CA ALA A 135 10.19 -18.98 -2.44
C ALA A 135 8.78 -19.48 -2.78
N MET A 136 8.52 -20.79 -2.63
CA MET A 136 7.19 -21.37 -2.82
C MET A 136 6.17 -20.82 -1.80
N LEU A 137 6.55 -20.74 -0.53
CA LEU A 137 5.71 -20.16 0.53
C LEU A 137 5.45 -18.66 0.29
N ALA A 138 6.50 -17.91 -0.05
CA ALA A 138 6.38 -16.49 -0.36
C ALA A 138 5.43 -16.26 -1.55
N LYS A 139 5.57 -17.07 -2.61
CA LYS A 139 4.65 -17.02 -3.76
C LYS A 139 3.21 -17.34 -3.38
N ARG A 140 2.98 -18.27 -2.46
CA ARG A 140 1.63 -18.73 -2.10
C ARG A 140 0.94 -17.82 -1.09
N PHE A 141 1.66 -17.29 -0.11
CA PHE A 141 1.05 -16.60 1.03
C PHE A 141 1.46 -15.13 1.16
N LEU A 142 2.62 -14.72 0.64
CA LEU A 142 3.05 -13.32 0.68
C LEU A 142 2.70 -12.56 -0.60
N ALA A 143 2.81 -13.18 -1.77
CA ALA A 143 2.56 -12.50 -3.03
C ALA A 143 1.08 -12.08 -3.21
N PRO A 144 0.06 -12.92 -2.92
CA PRO A 144 -1.34 -12.51 -3.09
C PRO A 144 -1.76 -11.28 -2.29
N PRO A 145 -1.47 -11.14 -0.97
CA PRO A 145 -1.84 -9.95 -0.21
C PRO A 145 -1.06 -8.72 -0.65
N MET A 146 0.19 -8.86 -1.10
CA MET A 146 0.94 -7.74 -1.66
C MET A 146 0.33 -7.24 -2.97
N ILE A 147 0.04 -8.15 -3.90
CA ILE A 147 -0.52 -7.77 -5.21
C ILE A 147 -1.91 -7.16 -5.03
N THR A 148 -2.81 -7.84 -4.31
CA THR A 148 -4.18 -7.36 -4.11
C THR A 148 -4.20 -6.07 -3.30
N GLY A 149 -3.43 -6.00 -2.22
CA GLY A 149 -3.33 -4.83 -1.35
C GLY A 149 -2.77 -3.60 -2.05
N ILE A 150 -1.62 -3.74 -2.73
CA ILE A 150 -0.98 -2.63 -3.46
C ILE A 150 -1.85 -2.17 -4.62
N ALA A 151 -2.38 -3.10 -5.42
CA ALA A 151 -3.26 -2.74 -6.53
C ALA A 151 -4.50 -1.97 -6.04
N TRP A 152 -5.15 -2.44 -4.98
CA TRP A 152 -6.32 -1.79 -4.42
C TRP A 152 -5.99 -0.42 -3.82
N ALA A 153 -4.91 -0.32 -3.05
CA ALA A 153 -4.45 0.95 -2.46
C ALA A 153 -4.09 1.98 -3.54
N LEU A 154 -3.43 1.55 -4.62
CA LEU A 154 -3.12 2.41 -5.77
C LEU A 154 -4.38 2.87 -6.49
N LEU A 155 -5.34 1.97 -6.74
CA LEU A 155 -6.62 2.33 -7.37
C LEU A 155 -7.36 3.39 -6.55
N LEU A 156 -7.46 3.20 -5.24
CA LEU A 156 -8.09 4.18 -4.33
C LEU A 156 -7.32 5.52 -4.33
N TYR A 157 -5.99 5.47 -4.29
CA TYR A 157 -5.16 6.68 -4.33
C TYR A 157 -5.30 7.44 -5.65
N LEU A 158 -5.29 6.74 -6.79
CA LEU A 158 -5.46 7.35 -8.10
C LEU A 158 -6.87 7.94 -8.27
N ARG A 159 -7.91 7.24 -7.80
CA ARG A 159 -9.29 7.76 -7.79
C ARG A 159 -9.42 9.02 -6.94
N HIS A 160 -8.80 9.03 -5.76
CA HIS A 160 -8.75 10.23 -4.92
C HIS A 160 -8.02 11.38 -5.61
N ARG A 161 -6.86 11.11 -6.22
CA ARG A 161 -6.07 12.11 -6.95
C ARG A 161 -6.77 12.64 -8.21
N ALA A 162 -7.58 11.84 -8.87
CA ALA A 162 -8.38 12.27 -10.02
C ALA A 162 -9.52 13.21 -9.61
N ASN A 163 -10.10 12.97 -8.43
CA ASN A 163 -11.16 13.81 -7.84
C ASN A 163 -10.63 14.99 -7.02
N ASP A 164 -9.32 15.23 -7.07
CA ASP A 164 -8.70 16.32 -6.32
C ASP A 164 -9.21 17.67 -6.87
N PRO A 165 -9.93 18.48 -6.06
CA PRO A 165 -10.54 19.72 -6.52
C PRO A 165 -9.51 20.70 -7.09
N PHE A 166 -8.26 20.56 -6.67
CA PHE A 166 -7.16 21.37 -7.16
C PHE A 166 -6.78 21.08 -8.62
N LYS A 167 -6.72 19.80 -9.02
CA LYS A 167 -6.53 19.42 -10.43
C LYS A 167 -7.73 19.85 -11.27
N LYS A 168 -8.93 19.71 -10.72
CA LYS A 168 -10.16 20.16 -11.37
C LYS A 168 -10.08 21.67 -11.63
N TYR A 169 -9.68 22.48 -10.65
CA TYR A 169 -9.47 23.91 -10.80
C TYR A 169 -8.37 24.28 -11.82
N GLN A 170 -7.25 23.56 -11.84
CA GLN A 170 -6.20 23.76 -12.86
C GLN A 170 -6.69 23.48 -14.30
N SER A 171 -7.55 22.48 -14.47
CA SER A 171 -8.13 22.13 -15.77
C SER A 171 -9.19 23.12 -16.27
N LEU A 172 -9.66 24.03 -15.42
CA LEU A 172 -10.61 25.06 -15.85
C LEU A 172 -9.92 26.06 -16.81
N PRO A 173 -10.65 26.61 -17.79
CA PRO A 173 -10.18 27.73 -18.60
C PRO A 173 -9.86 28.97 -17.74
N ASP A 174 -8.91 29.80 -18.17
CA ASP A 174 -8.41 30.95 -17.38
C ASP A 174 -9.46 32.02 -17.05
N TRP A 175 -10.60 32.04 -17.75
CA TRP A 175 -11.72 32.92 -17.41
C TRP A 175 -12.51 32.44 -16.18
N GLN A 176 -12.55 31.14 -15.88
CA GLN A 176 -13.21 30.59 -14.68
C GLN A 176 -12.32 30.66 -13.42
N LYS A 177 -11.02 30.89 -13.58
CA LYS A 177 -10.06 31.00 -12.46
C LYS A 177 -10.06 32.38 -11.79
N ARG A 178 -10.75 33.37 -12.35
CA ARG A 178 -10.73 34.80 -11.92
C ARG A 178 -11.95 35.25 -11.11
N VAL A 179 -12.87 34.33 -10.80
CA VAL A 179 -13.99 34.55 -9.87
C VAL A 179 -13.57 34.06 -8.50
#